data_AF-A0AAD9GEL3-F1
#
_entry.id   AF-A0AAD9GEL3-F1
#
_cell.length_a   1.000
_cell.length_b   1.000
_cell.length_c   1.000
_cell.angle_alpha   90.00
_cell.angle_beta   90.00
_cell.angle_gamma   90.00
#
_symmetry.space_group_name_H-M   'P 1'
#
loop_
_entity.id
_entity.type
_entity.pdbx_description
1 polymer ?
#
loop_
_entity_poly.entity_id
_entity_poly.type
_entity_poly.pdbx_seq_one_letter_code
_entity_poly.pdbx_strand_id
1 'polypeptide(L)'
;MRTMKDRTSKKLWYKGGMAKSDYVTLSNSITDASSLDYLKCFQDALNCELDGDVQRSLVFSRWDHCFFQDGTLHLSFAVEFRLLRSTRVAKYTFELDPVSVERINILESKLRGQWDELERLRALPFAQFEASIKDARTRKLLWSAVGSNFFPVTGGNVLIRRPGVYSVTALVNNFCCNHDWGDLLKNVYVQKAAYFYADNRCRSVNSVMELVEGDTVSVACGGTVQDTCYLVIAQLGC
;
A
#
# COMPACT_ATOMS: atom_id res chain seq x y z
N MET A 1 22.89 0.12 0.13
CA MET A 1 23.45 0.26 -1.23
C MET A 1 23.75 1.72 -1.47
N ARG A 2 25.03 2.14 -1.39
CA ARG A 2 25.42 3.53 -1.69
C ARG A 2 25.47 3.70 -3.20
N THR A 3 24.63 4.56 -3.74
CA THR A 3 24.59 4.88 -5.16
C THR A 3 25.61 5.96 -5.51
N MET A 4 26.45 5.73 -6.53
CA MET A 4 27.39 6.75 -7.01
C MET A 4 26.68 7.69 -7.98
N LYS A 5 26.59 8.96 -7.61
CA LYS A 5 25.90 10.00 -8.37
C LYS A 5 26.91 11.00 -8.91
N ASP A 6 26.95 11.12 -10.23
CA ASP A 6 27.67 12.21 -10.88
C ASP A 6 26.91 13.53 -10.66
N ARG A 7 27.57 14.54 -10.09
CA ARG A 7 26.91 15.80 -9.71
C ARG A 7 26.50 16.66 -10.91
N THR A 8 27.12 16.46 -12.07
CA THR A 8 26.98 17.32 -13.26
C THR A 8 25.96 16.75 -14.25
N SER A 9 26.10 15.47 -14.58
CA SER A 9 25.21 14.73 -15.49
C SER A 9 24.01 14.11 -14.77
N LYS A 10 24.01 14.14 -13.43
CA LYS A 10 23.03 13.47 -12.56
C LYS A 10 22.91 11.97 -12.79
N LYS A 11 23.78 11.32 -13.58
CA LYS A 11 23.70 9.88 -13.87
C LYS A 11 24.04 9.06 -12.63
N LEU A 12 23.28 7.98 -12.45
CA LEU A 12 23.54 6.96 -11.45
C LEU A 12 24.19 5.77 -12.14
N TRP A 13 25.17 5.16 -11.49
CA TRP A 13 25.90 4.02 -12.03
C TRP A 13 25.87 2.87 -11.02
N TYR A 14 25.67 1.66 -11.51
CA TYR A 14 25.52 0.46 -10.68
C TYR A 14 26.17 -0.75 -11.37
N LYS A 15 26.63 -1.71 -10.58
CA LYS A 15 27.00 -3.04 -11.06
C LYS A 15 26.30 -4.08 -10.18
N GLY A 16 25.63 -5.05 -10.80
CA GLY A 16 25.07 -6.19 -10.09
C GLY A 16 25.08 -7.46 -10.92
N GLY A 17 24.63 -8.56 -10.31
CA GLY A 17 24.69 -9.88 -10.94
C GLY A 17 26.10 -10.40 -11.16
N MET A 18 27.08 -9.98 -10.35
CA MET A 18 28.49 -10.38 -10.52
C MET A 18 28.73 -11.85 -10.15
N ALA A 19 29.32 -12.60 -11.07
CA ALA A 19 29.88 -13.92 -10.81
C ALA A 19 31.25 -13.80 -10.13
N LYS A 20 31.72 -14.87 -9.47
CA LYS A 20 33.03 -14.86 -8.78
C LYS A 20 34.19 -14.54 -9.72
N SER A 21 34.11 -14.99 -10.97
CA SER A 21 35.08 -14.68 -12.03
C SER A 21 35.23 -13.19 -12.34
N ASP A 22 34.21 -12.40 -12.03
CA ASP A 22 34.17 -10.98 -12.40
C ASP A 22 35.02 -10.12 -11.44
N TYR A 23 35.35 -10.66 -10.26
CA TYR A 23 36.14 -9.96 -9.25
C TYR A 23 37.31 -10.77 -8.68
N VAL A 24 37.33 -12.10 -8.88
CA VAL A 24 38.47 -12.95 -8.50
C VAL A 24 39.30 -13.31 -9.72
N THR A 25 40.55 -12.86 -9.71
CA THR A 25 41.61 -13.14 -10.65
C THR A 25 42.74 -13.90 -9.95
N LEU A 26 43.66 -14.48 -10.72
CA LEU A 26 44.86 -15.12 -10.16
C LEU A 26 45.72 -14.15 -9.32
N SER A 27 45.65 -12.84 -9.60
CA SER A 27 46.42 -11.82 -8.89
C SER A 27 45.81 -11.38 -7.55
N ASN A 28 44.52 -11.61 -7.34
CA ASN A 28 43.79 -11.19 -6.12
C ASN A 28 43.07 -12.37 -5.42
N SER A 29 43.33 -13.61 -5.85
CA SER A 29 42.82 -14.81 -5.19
C SER A 29 43.47 -14.98 -3.82
N ILE A 30 42.65 -15.07 -2.78
CA ILE A 30 43.05 -15.34 -1.40
C ILE A 30 42.65 -16.79 -1.12
N THR A 31 43.60 -17.60 -0.65
CA THR A 31 43.37 -19.00 -0.29
C THR A 31 42.26 -19.08 0.75
N ASP A 32 41.32 -20.02 0.55
CA ASP A 32 40.15 -20.26 1.42
C ASP A 32 39.12 -19.12 1.53
N ALA A 33 39.26 -18.04 0.74
CA ALA A 33 38.30 -16.94 0.75
C ALA A 33 36.99 -17.29 0.00
N SER A 34 35.88 -17.16 0.72
CA SER A 34 34.53 -17.26 0.17
C SER A 34 34.12 -15.97 -0.55
N SER A 35 33.07 -16.02 -1.37
CA SER A 35 32.49 -14.82 -1.99
C SER A 35 32.00 -13.79 -0.95
N LEU A 36 31.62 -14.23 0.25
CA LEU A 36 31.20 -13.35 1.33
C LEU A 36 32.38 -12.55 1.91
N ASP A 37 33.58 -13.15 1.95
CA ASP A 37 34.78 -12.50 2.45
C ASP A 37 35.24 -11.38 1.51
N TYR A 38 35.17 -11.63 0.19
CA TYR A 38 35.39 -10.59 -0.81
C TYR A 38 34.33 -9.48 -0.72
N LEU A 39 33.06 -9.82 -0.52
CA LEU A 39 31.99 -8.83 -0.38
C LEU A 39 32.21 -7.92 0.83
N LYS A 40 32.60 -8.49 1.98
CA LYS A 40 32.97 -7.71 3.17
C LYS A 40 34.16 -6.81 2.90
N CYS A 41 35.21 -7.35 2.27
CA CYS A 41 36.37 -6.57 1.86
C CYS A 41 35.99 -5.38 0.98
N PHE A 42 35.11 -5.57 -0.01
CA PHE A 42 34.61 -4.47 -0.83
C PHE A 42 33.78 -3.47 -0.05
N GLN A 43 32.94 -3.92 0.88
CA GLN A 43 32.13 -3.05 1.72
C GLN A 43 33.02 -2.18 2.63
N ASP A 44 34.01 -2.79 3.29
CA ASP A 44 34.96 -2.09 4.16
C ASP A 44 35.82 -1.14 3.33
N ALA A 45 36.33 -1.63 2.21
CA ALA A 45 37.07 -0.87 1.22
C ALA A 45 36.21 0.11 0.42
N LEU A 46 34.92 0.27 0.66
CA LEU A 46 34.10 1.39 0.14
C LEU A 46 33.62 2.34 1.27
N ASN A 47 33.71 1.90 2.52
CA ASN A 47 33.25 2.65 3.69
C ASN A 47 34.38 3.30 4.50
N CYS A 48 35.64 2.88 4.35
CA CYS A 48 36.76 3.50 5.06
C CYS A 48 37.03 4.95 4.61
N GLU A 49 37.56 5.79 5.51
CA GLU A 49 38.06 7.14 5.21
C GLU A 49 39.30 7.06 4.29
N LEU A 50 39.54 8.08 3.47
CA LEU A 50 40.55 8.10 2.40
C LEU A 50 42.00 8.27 2.90
N ASP A 51 42.33 7.80 4.11
CA ASP A 51 43.56 8.15 4.84
C ASP A 51 44.52 6.97 5.11
N GLY A 52 44.78 6.08 4.14
CA GLY A 52 45.98 5.23 4.27
C GLY A 52 46.11 4.00 3.37
N ASP A 53 45.22 3.01 3.47
CA ASP A 53 45.51 1.66 2.95
C ASP A 53 44.69 1.24 1.71
N VAL A 54 43.73 2.09 1.31
CA VAL A 54 42.83 1.81 0.18
C VAL A 54 42.85 2.98 -0.80
N GLN A 55 43.33 2.74 -2.01
CA GLN A 55 43.25 3.72 -3.10
C GLN A 55 41.99 3.45 -3.91
N ARG A 56 41.08 4.43 -3.96
CA ARG A 56 39.86 4.38 -4.79
C ARG A 56 39.93 5.44 -5.86
N SER A 57 39.70 5.07 -7.11
CA SER A 57 39.56 6.02 -8.21
C SER A 57 38.41 5.64 -9.12
N LEU A 58 37.65 6.65 -9.52
CA LEU A 58 36.70 6.56 -10.63
C LEU A 58 37.44 7.05 -11.86
N VAL A 59 37.62 6.16 -12.83
CA VAL A 59 38.31 6.48 -14.07
C VAL A 59 37.30 6.33 -15.20
N PHE A 60 36.98 7.44 -15.86
CA PHE A 60 36.43 7.37 -17.19
C PHE A 60 37.54 6.89 -18.11
N SER A 61 37.35 5.74 -18.74
CA SER A 61 38.25 5.31 -19.80
C SER A 61 38.09 6.27 -20.98
N ARG A 62 38.97 7.26 -21.05
CA ARG A 62 39.24 8.01 -22.28
C ARG A 62 40.68 7.68 -22.62
N TRP A 63 40.88 6.58 -23.34
CA TRP A 63 42.20 6.21 -23.85
C TRP A 63 42.20 6.22 -25.37
N ASP A 64 43.34 6.63 -25.88
CA ASP A 64 43.60 7.12 -27.21
C ASP A 64 43.29 6.09 -28.31
N HIS A 65 42.71 6.61 -29.40
CA HIS A 65 42.71 6.02 -30.73
C HIS A 65 42.44 4.49 -30.82
N CYS A 66 41.20 4.04 -30.55
CA CYS A 66 40.59 2.90 -31.26
C CYS A 66 39.07 2.92 -31.07
N PHE A 67 38.33 2.65 -32.15
CA PHE A 67 36.88 2.79 -32.27
C PHE A 67 36.10 1.81 -31.37
N PHE A 68 35.59 2.29 -30.24
CA PHE A 68 34.33 1.84 -29.64
C PHE A 68 33.61 3.08 -29.06
N GLN A 69 32.37 3.32 -29.49
CA GLN A 69 31.40 4.10 -28.70
C GLN A 69 31.19 3.32 -27.39
N ASP A 70 31.19 3.85 -26.18
CA ASP A 70 30.87 5.17 -25.64
C ASP A 70 31.48 5.30 -24.21
N GLY A 71 31.16 6.38 -23.48
CA GLY A 71 31.74 6.73 -22.17
C GLY A 71 31.39 5.79 -21.00
N THR A 72 31.98 4.60 -21.00
CA THR A 72 31.94 3.64 -19.90
C THR A 72 32.64 4.15 -18.65
N LEU A 73 31.96 4.11 -17.51
CA LEU A 73 32.52 4.48 -16.22
C LEU A 73 33.07 3.24 -15.51
N HIS A 74 34.37 3.26 -15.18
CA HIS A 74 34.99 2.20 -14.40
C HIS A 74 35.22 2.63 -12.96
N LEU A 75 34.84 1.77 -12.02
CA LEU A 75 35.27 1.85 -10.63
C LEU A 75 36.53 1.00 -10.47
N SER A 76 37.66 1.64 -10.13
CA SER A 76 38.89 0.94 -9.79
C SER A 76 39.23 1.20 -8.33
N PHE A 77 39.57 0.15 -7.58
CA PHE A 77 40.20 0.34 -6.28
C PHE A 77 41.24 -0.73 -6.00
N ALA A 78 42.27 -0.31 -5.28
CA ALA A 78 43.38 -1.12 -4.86
C ALA A 78 43.35 -1.25 -3.34
N VAL A 79 43.38 -2.48 -2.86
CA VAL A 79 43.42 -2.81 -1.43
C VAL A 79 44.79 -3.36 -1.12
N GLU A 80 45.52 -2.68 -0.24
CA GLU A 80 46.75 -3.21 0.33
C GLU A 80 46.43 -4.18 1.47
N PHE A 81 47.07 -5.34 1.47
CA PHE A 81 46.96 -6.30 2.56
C PHE A 81 48.31 -7.00 2.81
N ARG A 82 48.56 -7.36 4.07
CA ARG A 82 49.78 -8.08 4.46
C ARG A 82 49.50 -9.57 4.52
N LEU A 83 50.24 -10.33 3.73
CA LEU A 83 50.18 -11.79 3.73
C LEU A 83 51.60 -12.34 3.91
N LEU A 84 51.81 -13.21 4.91
CA LEU A 84 53.09 -13.86 5.18
C LEU A 84 54.28 -12.87 5.27
N ARG A 85 54.10 -11.74 5.99
CA ARG A 85 55.08 -10.65 6.17
C ARG A 85 55.43 -9.88 4.89
N SER A 86 54.73 -10.13 3.78
CA SER A 86 54.84 -9.37 2.54
C SER A 86 53.58 -8.52 2.34
N THR A 87 53.77 -7.28 1.93
CA THR A 87 52.67 -6.40 1.49
C THR A 87 52.28 -6.77 0.05
N ARG A 88 51.00 -7.01 -0.18
CA ARG A 88 50.42 -7.23 -1.51
C ARG A 88 49.31 -6.22 -1.77
N VAL A 89 49.14 -5.86 -3.04
CA VAL A 89 48.08 -4.96 -3.48
C VAL A 89 47.16 -5.72 -4.41
N ALA A 90 45.92 -5.95 -3.99
CA ALA A 90 44.87 -6.48 -4.85
C ALA A 90 44.19 -5.33 -5.59
N LYS A 91 44.17 -5.39 -6.92
CA LYS A 91 43.45 -4.43 -7.76
C LYS A 91 42.14 -5.04 -8.24
N TYR A 92 41.09 -4.24 -8.21
CA TYR A 92 39.77 -4.58 -8.71
C TYR A 92 39.29 -3.47 -9.64
N THR A 93 38.72 -3.85 -10.79
CA THR A 93 38.16 -2.92 -11.76
C THR A 93 36.79 -3.41 -12.18
N PHE A 94 35.78 -2.56 -12.04
CA PHE A 94 34.39 -2.86 -12.32
C PHE A 94 33.86 -1.90 -13.38
N GLU A 95 33.35 -2.46 -14.47
CA GLU A 95 32.55 -1.72 -15.45
C GLU A 95 31.15 -1.47 -14.90
N LEU A 96 30.74 -0.21 -14.82
CA LEU A 96 29.44 0.18 -14.26
C LEU A 96 28.41 0.38 -15.38
N ASP A 97 27.18 -0.05 -15.11
CA ASP A 97 26.04 0.12 -16.01
C ASP A 97 25.35 1.48 -15.75
N PRO A 98 25.04 2.26 -16.80
CA PRO A 98 24.34 3.53 -16.63
C PRO A 98 22.89 3.29 -16.24
N VAL A 99 22.47 3.92 -15.15
CA VAL A 99 21.08 3.96 -14.70
C VAL A 99 20.51 5.34 -14.97
N SER A 100 19.51 5.40 -15.87
CA SER A 100 18.78 6.65 -16.08
C SER A 100 17.99 7.01 -14.82
N VAL A 101 18.35 8.14 -14.21
CA VAL A 101 17.65 8.70 -13.05
C VAL A 101 16.21 9.06 -13.39
N GLU A 102 15.95 9.39 -14.65
CA GLU A 102 14.61 9.61 -15.17
C GLU A 102 13.74 8.35 -15.05
N ARG A 103 14.29 7.17 -15.33
CA ARG A 103 13.57 5.90 -15.18
C ARG A 103 13.21 5.62 -13.72
N ILE A 104 14.11 5.90 -12.78
CA ILE A 104 13.83 5.76 -11.34
C ILE A 104 12.71 6.71 -10.93
N ASN A 105 12.81 7.99 -11.28
CA ASN A 105 11.78 8.98 -10.96
C ASN A 105 10.41 8.64 -11.57
N ILE A 106 10.38 8.16 -12.82
CA ILE A 106 9.14 7.71 -13.47
C ILE A 106 8.53 6.52 -12.71
N LEU A 107 9.36 5.54 -12.33
CA LEU A 107 8.88 4.37 -11.60
C LEU A 107 8.40 4.73 -10.20
N GLU A 108 9.13 5.58 -9.48
CA GLU A 108 8.71 6.10 -8.17
C GLU A 108 7.40 6.89 -8.27
N SER A 109 7.25 7.72 -9.30
CA SER A 109 6.00 8.46 -9.57
C SER A 109 4.84 7.52 -9.87
N LYS A 110 5.05 6.48 -10.69
CA LYS A 110 4.03 5.45 -10.96
C LYS A 110 3.66 4.67 -9.71
N LEU A 111 4.64 4.28 -8.91
CA LEU A 111 4.42 3.60 -7.63
C LEU A 111 3.59 4.46 -6.68
N ARG A 112 3.94 5.75 -6.54
CA ARG A 112 3.18 6.69 -5.72
C ARG A 112 1.74 6.84 -6.22
N GLY A 113 1.54 7.01 -7.52
CA GLY A 113 0.20 7.08 -8.11
C GLY A 113 -0.62 5.80 -7.89
N GLN A 114 0.01 4.62 -7.96
CA GLN A 114 -0.64 3.35 -7.63
C GLN A 114 -0.99 3.24 -6.14
N TRP A 115 -0.11 3.70 -5.25
CA TRP A 115 -0.37 3.75 -3.82
C TRP A 115 -1.50 4.70 -3.47
N ASP A 116 -1.54 5.89 -4.06
CA ASP A 116 -2.59 6.89 -3.85
C ASP A 116 -3.95 6.36 -4.32
N GLU A 117 -4.00 5.65 -5.46
CA GLU A 117 -5.22 5.01 -5.95
C GLU A 117 -5.65 3.83 -5.06
N LEU A 118 -4.71 3.02 -4.58
CA LEU A 118 -5.01 1.95 -3.61
C LEU A 118 -5.55 2.50 -2.30
N GLU A 119 -5.00 3.61 -1.81
CA GLU A 119 -5.49 4.27 -0.59
C GLU A 119 -6.89 4.84 -0.81
N ARG A 120 -7.14 5.44 -1.98
CA ARG A 120 -8.47 5.90 -2.40
C ARG A 120 -9.49 4.76 -2.44
N LEU A 121 -9.09 3.60 -2.94
CA LEU A 121 -9.94 2.40 -3.02
C LEU A 121 -10.10 1.70 -1.67
N ARG A 122 -9.13 1.81 -0.75
CA ARG A 122 -9.22 1.23 0.61
C ARG A 122 -10.13 2.05 1.53
N ALA A 123 -10.34 3.32 1.25
CA ALA A 123 -11.27 4.18 1.96
C ALA A 123 -12.74 3.97 1.52
N LEU A 124 -13.18 2.71 1.39
CA LEU A 124 -14.58 2.41 1.11
C LEU A 124 -15.45 2.96 2.26
N PRO A 125 -16.46 3.80 1.96
CA PRO A 125 -17.36 4.36 2.96
C PRO A 125 -17.94 3.29 3.88
N PHE A 126 -17.72 3.47 5.18
CA PHE A 126 -18.30 2.68 6.25
C PHE A 126 -18.98 3.62 7.25
N ALA A 127 -20.15 3.21 7.76
CA ALA A 127 -20.79 3.88 8.87
C ALA A 127 -21.67 2.93 9.69
N GLN A 128 -21.71 3.21 10.99
CA GLN A 128 -22.65 2.61 11.93
C GLN A 128 -23.58 3.71 12.45
N PHE A 129 -24.85 3.37 12.54
CA PHE A 129 -25.91 4.22 13.06
C PHE A 129 -26.64 3.52 14.18
N GLU A 130 -27.17 4.32 15.10
CA GLU A 130 -27.94 3.85 16.23
C GLU A 130 -29.33 4.49 16.20
N ALA A 131 -30.35 3.76 16.62
CA ALA A 131 -31.70 4.30 16.77
C ALA A 131 -32.42 3.64 17.92
N SER A 132 -32.85 4.42 18.91
CA SER A 132 -33.70 3.95 20.01
C SER A 132 -35.15 4.43 19.88
N ILE A 133 -35.44 5.23 18.85
CA ILE A 133 -36.74 5.85 18.60
C ILE A 133 -37.13 5.62 17.15
N LYS A 134 -38.43 5.48 16.89
CA LYS A 134 -39.00 5.48 15.54
C LYS A 134 -40.02 6.59 15.35
N ASP A 135 -40.16 7.04 14.12
CA ASP A 135 -41.20 7.97 13.72
C ASP A 135 -42.58 7.28 13.73
N ALA A 136 -43.56 7.88 14.40
CA ALA A 136 -44.87 7.27 14.59
C ALA A 136 -45.68 7.16 13.28
N ARG A 137 -45.46 8.08 12.33
CA ARG A 137 -46.23 8.17 11.09
C ARG A 137 -45.68 7.26 10.01
N THR A 138 -44.37 7.34 9.78
CA THR A 138 -43.64 6.59 8.74
C THR A 138 -43.15 5.24 9.22
N ARG A 139 -43.15 5.00 10.54
CA ARG A 139 -42.63 3.80 11.21
C ARG A 139 -41.14 3.57 11.01
N LYS A 140 -40.41 4.57 10.50
CA LYS A 140 -38.96 4.52 10.26
C LYS A 140 -38.17 4.74 11.55
N LEU A 141 -37.10 3.96 11.73
CA LEU A 141 -36.12 4.18 12.79
C LEU A 141 -35.39 5.51 12.57
N LEU A 142 -35.22 6.29 13.64
CA LEU A 142 -34.57 7.59 13.60
C LEU A 142 -33.09 7.44 13.95
N TRP A 143 -32.26 7.36 12.91
CA TRP A 143 -30.83 7.13 13.03
C TRP A 143 -30.05 8.35 13.55
N SER A 144 -29.17 8.13 14.50
CA SER A 144 -28.05 9.01 14.82
C SER A 144 -26.76 8.41 14.22
N ALA A 145 -26.00 9.22 13.50
CA ALA A 145 -24.73 8.77 12.92
C ALA A 145 -23.66 8.74 14.01
N VAL A 146 -22.98 7.60 14.15
CA VAL A 146 -21.79 7.49 14.99
C VAL A 146 -20.57 7.64 14.07
N GLY A 147 -20.05 8.87 13.97
CA GLY A 147 -18.70 9.11 13.44
C GLY A 147 -18.50 9.11 11.91
N SER A 148 -19.49 9.46 11.08
CA SER A 148 -19.27 9.55 9.61
C SER A 148 -19.97 10.72 8.93
N ASN A 149 -19.20 11.53 8.18
CA ASN A 149 -19.70 12.62 7.32
C ASN A 149 -20.16 12.14 5.94
N PHE A 150 -19.92 10.86 5.59
CA PHE A 150 -20.20 10.33 4.26
C PHE A 150 -21.69 10.06 4.03
N PHE A 151 -22.45 9.91 5.11
CA PHE A 151 -23.83 9.45 5.09
C PHE A 151 -24.73 10.40 5.89
N PRO A 152 -25.21 11.49 5.29
CA PRO A 152 -26.16 12.39 5.92
C PRO A 152 -27.45 11.64 6.28
N VAL A 153 -28.02 11.94 7.45
CA VAL A 153 -29.30 11.38 7.88
C VAL A 153 -30.37 12.45 7.91
N THR A 154 -31.55 12.17 7.37
CA THR A 154 -32.71 13.07 7.44
C THR A 154 -34.00 12.26 7.59
N GLY A 155 -34.72 12.45 8.71
CA GLY A 155 -35.99 11.78 8.97
C GLY A 155 -35.91 10.24 8.94
N GLY A 156 -34.82 9.68 9.46
CA GLY A 156 -34.58 8.22 9.45
C GLY A 156 -34.09 7.65 8.11
N ASN A 157 -33.82 8.51 7.11
CA ASN A 157 -33.23 8.11 5.84
C ASN A 157 -31.75 8.45 5.81
N VAL A 158 -30.92 7.48 5.45
CA VAL A 158 -29.50 7.66 5.19
C VAL A 158 -29.29 7.91 3.70
N LEU A 159 -28.70 9.06 3.35
CA LEU A 159 -28.47 9.47 1.97
C LEU A 159 -27.15 8.91 1.42
N ILE A 160 -27.21 8.35 0.20
CA ILE A 160 -26.05 7.84 -0.53
C ILE A 160 -25.48 8.95 -1.42
N ARG A 161 -24.17 9.20 -1.28
CA ARG A 161 -23.43 10.23 -2.04
C ARG A 161 -22.46 9.66 -3.06
N ARG A 162 -22.15 8.38 -2.98
CA ARG A 162 -21.24 7.71 -3.91
C ARG A 162 -21.97 6.53 -4.52
N PRO A 163 -21.97 6.38 -5.85
CA PRO A 163 -22.51 5.18 -6.47
C PRO A 163 -21.62 3.97 -6.13
N GLY A 164 -22.23 2.80 -6.08
CA GLY A 164 -21.53 1.53 -5.93
C GLY A 164 -22.38 0.43 -5.33
N VAL A 165 -21.72 -0.68 -5.00
CA VAL A 165 -22.35 -1.83 -4.35
C VAL A 165 -22.15 -1.72 -2.84
N TYR A 166 -23.24 -1.80 -2.09
CA TYR A 166 -23.24 -1.67 -0.64
C TYR A 166 -23.76 -2.92 0.05
N SER A 167 -23.09 -3.32 1.13
CA SER A 167 -23.67 -4.21 2.14
C SER A 167 -24.39 -3.36 3.17
N VAL A 168 -25.68 -3.62 3.35
CA VAL A 168 -26.51 -2.94 4.32
C VAL A 168 -27.09 -3.96 5.29
N THR A 169 -26.83 -3.77 6.57
CA THR A 169 -27.28 -4.67 7.64
C THR A 169 -27.89 -3.86 8.76
N ALA A 170 -29.16 -4.13 9.08
CA ALA A 170 -29.85 -3.56 10.21
C ALA A 170 -30.11 -4.62 11.27
N LEU A 171 -29.92 -4.27 12.53
CA LEU A 171 -30.37 -5.03 13.69
C LEU A 171 -31.52 -4.26 14.35
N VAL A 172 -32.71 -4.85 14.35
CA VAL A 172 -33.92 -4.23 14.89
C VAL A 172 -34.28 -4.91 16.20
N ASN A 173 -34.23 -4.14 17.29
CA ASN A 173 -34.59 -4.55 18.64
C ASN A 173 -35.99 -4.04 18.98
N ASN A 174 -36.99 -4.91 18.85
CA ASN A 174 -38.39 -4.56 19.04
C ASN A 174 -39.14 -5.55 19.94
N PHE A 175 -40.10 -5.02 20.68
CA PHE A 175 -41.12 -5.82 21.34
C PHE A 175 -42.26 -6.08 20.37
N CYS A 176 -42.47 -7.36 20.04
CA CYS A 176 -43.54 -7.80 19.15
C CYS A 176 -44.61 -8.51 19.98
N CYS A 177 -45.83 -7.98 19.96
CA CYS A 177 -46.99 -8.63 20.59
C CYS A 177 -47.83 -9.47 19.61
N ASN A 178 -47.59 -9.32 18.29
CA ASN A 178 -48.26 -10.02 17.19
C ASN A 178 -47.27 -10.32 16.03
N HIS A 179 -47.79 -10.65 14.84
CA HIS A 179 -47.05 -10.68 13.57
C HIS A 179 -46.58 -9.26 13.19
N ASP A 180 -45.44 -8.86 13.73
CA ASP A 180 -44.78 -7.61 13.37
C ASP A 180 -43.77 -7.83 12.25
N TRP A 181 -43.33 -6.74 11.62
CA TRP A 181 -42.41 -6.77 10.48
C TRP A 181 -41.30 -5.73 10.63
N GLY A 182 -40.24 -5.93 9.86
CA GLY A 182 -39.09 -5.05 9.75
C GLY A 182 -38.60 -5.07 8.33
N ASP A 183 -38.67 -3.92 7.66
CA ASP A 183 -38.32 -3.80 6.26
C ASP A 183 -37.09 -2.91 6.11
N LEU A 184 -36.15 -3.40 5.32
CA LEU A 184 -35.07 -2.61 4.76
C LEU A 184 -35.54 -1.98 3.45
N LEU A 185 -35.55 -0.66 3.41
CA LEU A 185 -36.08 0.15 2.33
C LEU A 185 -34.94 0.82 1.55
N LYS A 186 -35.01 0.72 0.23
CA LYS A 186 -34.30 1.59 -0.71
C LYS A 186 -35.30 2.62 -1.23
N ASN A 187 -35.09 3.88 -0.89
CA ASN A 187 -36.05 4.96 -1.10
C ASN A 187 -37.37 4.69 -0.38
N VAL A 188 -38.32 4.12 -1.11
CA VAL A 188 -39.64 3.71 -0.61
C VAL A 188 -39.93 2.23 -0.86
N TYR A 189 -39.05 1.54 -1.57
CA TYR A 189 -39.24 0.16 -1.99
C TYR A 189 -38.58 -0.80 -1.01
N VAL A 190 -39.34 -1.80 -0.57
CA VAL A 190 -38.84 -2.89 0.27
C VAL A 190 -37.84 -3.71 -0.52
N GLN A 191 -36.59 -3.72 -0.05
CA GLN A 191 -35.53 -4.58 -0.59
C GLN A 191 -35.48 -5.91 0.15
N LYS A 192 -35.79 -5.89 1.46
CA LYS A 192 -35.84 -7.08 2.29
C LYS A 192 -36.88 -6.87 3.39
N ALA A 193 -37.78 -7.84 3.53
CA ALA A 193 -38.70 -7.92 4.65
C ALA A 193 -38.27 -9.02 5.61
N ALA A 194 -38.46 -8.80 6.90
CA ALA A 194 -38.35 -9.80 7.94
C ALA A 194 -39.60 -9.77 8.83
N TYR A 195 -40.10 -10.97 9.17
CA TYR A 195 -41.24 -11.12 10.06
C TYR A 195 -40.78 -11.49 11.46
N PHE A 196 -41.41 -10.87 12.45
CA PHE A 196 -41.21 -11.14 13.86
C PHE A 196 -42.37 -11.99 14.38
N TYR A 197 -42.02 -13.06 15.09
CA TYR A 197 -42.97 -13.87 15.83
C TYR A 197 -42.89 -13.52 17.32
N ALA A 198 -43.95 -13.85 18.07
CA ALA A 198 -43.96 -13.73 19.52
C ALA A 198 -42.67 -14.36 20.11
N ASP A 199 -42.10 -13.67 21.11
CA ASP A 199 -40.80 -13.95 21.76
C ASP A 199 -39.52 -13.54 21.02
N ASN A 200 -39.57 -13.14 19.75
CA ASN A 200 -38.40 -12.57 19.07
C ASN A 200 -38.22 -11.09 19.41
N ARG A 201 -37.21 -10.78 20.24
CA ARG A 201 -36.87 -9.41 20.65
C ARG A 201 -35.90 -8.69 19.70
N CYS A 202 -35.27 -9.44 18.80
CA CYS A 202 -34.21 -8.96 17.92
C CYS A 202 -34.25 -9.70 16.58
N ARG A 203 -34.11 -8.98 15.46
CA ARG A 203 -33.88 -9.57 14.14
C ARG A 203 -32.89 -8.74 13.34
N SER A 204 -32.11 -9.42 12.51
CA SER A 204 -31.34 -8.78 11.45
C SER A 204 -32.14 -8.71 10.15
N VAL A 205 -32.00 -7.60 9.44
CA VAL A 205 -32.45 -7.43 8.06
C VAL A 205 -31.27 -6.94 7.25
N ASN A 206 -30.83 -7.74 6.30
CA ASN A 206 -29.63 -7.46 5.52
C ASN A 206 -29.87 -7.62 4.01
N SER A 207 -29.17 -6.83 3.22
CA SER A 207 -29.16 -6.95 1.76
C SER A 207 -27.87 -6.35 1.19
N VAL A 208 -27.40 -6.93 0.09
CA VAL A 208 -26.37 -6.33 -0.76
C VAL A 208 -27.09 -5.72 -1.95
N MET A 209 -26.90 -4.42 -2.17
CA MET A 209 -27.62 -3.70 -3.22
C MET A 209 -26.74 -2.65 -3.89
N GLU A 210 -27.00 -2.43 -5.16
CA GLU A 210 -26.43 -1.30 -5.91
C GLU A 210 -27.20 -0.03 -5.54
N LEU A 211 -26.46 1.00 -5.14
CA LEU A 211 -26.98 2.31 -4.77
C LEU A 211 -26.31 3.37 -5.64
N VAL A 212 -27.10 4.32 -6.11
CA VAL A 212 -26.61 5.49 -6.85
C VAL A 212 -26.68 6.74 -5.99
N GLU A 213 -25.99 7.80 -6.42
CA GLU A 213 -26.08 9.09 -5.74
C GLU A 213 -27.53 9.58 -5.68
N GLY A 214 -27.98 10.01 -4.50
CA GLY A 214 -29.35 10.43 -4.25
C GLY A 214 -30.28 9.33 -3.74
N ASP A 215 -29.89 8.06 -3.83
CA ASP A 215 -30.63 6.97 -3.18
C ASP A 215 -30.61 7.15 -1.65
N THR A 216 -31.67 6.64 -1.01
CA THR A 216 -31.79 6.63 0.44
C THR A 216 -31.99 5.22 0.97
N VAL A 217 -31.40 4.95 2.13
CA VAL A 217 -31.55 3.70 2.86
C VAL A 217 -32.26 3.99 4.17
N SER A 218 -33.32 3.24 4.48
CA SER A 218 -34.01 3.36 5.76
C SER A 218 -34.53 2.01 6.24
N VAL A 219 -34.90 1.93 7.51
CA VAL A 219 -35.52 0.73 8.08
C VAL A 219 -36.80 1.14 8.76
N ALA A 220 -37.89 0.44 8.45
CA ALA A 220 -39.17 0.63 9.10
C ALA A 220 -39.58 -0.64 9.86
N CYS A 221 -40.30 -0.48 10.96
CA CYS A 221 -40.78 -1.61 11.74
C CYS A 221 -42.16 -1.39 12.38
N GLY A 222 -42.95 -2.47 12.44
CA GLY A 222 -44.30 -2.48 13.03
C GLY A 222 -44.28 -2.35 14.56
N GLY A 223 -43.48 -3.20 15.22
CA GLY A 223 -43.43 -3.33 16.69
C GLY A 223 -42.75 -2.16 17.42
N THR A 224 -42.96 -2.06 18.73
CA THR A 224 -42.39 -0.98 19.56
C THR A 224 -40.88 -1.22 19.76
N VAL A 225 -40.06 -0.20 19.54
CA VAL A 225 -38.60 -0.28 19.78
C VAL A 225 -38.38 -0.48 21.29
N GLN A 226 -37.68 -1.56 21.66
CA GLN A 226 -37.47 -1.93 23.07
C GLN A 226 -36.06 -1.59 23.53
N ASP A 227 -35.10 -1.59 22.61
CA ASP A 227 -33.69 -1.27 22.85
C ASP A 227 -33.08 -0.64 21.59
N THR A 228 -31.81 -0.24 21.67
CA THR A 228 -31.06 0.40 20.60
C THR A 228 -30.96 -0.52 19.39
N CYS A 229 -31.48 -0.06 18.26
CA CYS A 229 -31.31 -0.69 16.95
C CYS A 229 -30.01 -0.19 16.30
N TYR A 230 -29.43 -1.00 15.43
CA TYR A 230 -28.21 -0.68 14.72
C TYR A 230 -28.42 -0.76 13.22
N LEU A 231 -27.76 0.13 12.46
CA LEU A 231 -27.66 0.03 11.02
C LEU A 231 -26.19 0.17 10.64
N VAL A 232 -25.70 -0.74 9.81
CA VAL A 232 -24.36 -0.74 9.27
C VAL A 232 -24.46 -0.66 7.76
N ILE A 233 -23.75 0.31 7.19
CA ILE A 233 -23.62 0.49 5.75
C ILE A 233 -22.13 0.47 5.40
N ALA A 234 -21.75 -0.45 4.51
CA ALA A 234 -20.39 -0.59 4.02
C ALA A 234 -20.39 -0.66 2.50
N GLN A 235 -19.63 0.20 1.84
CA GLN A 235 -19.38 0.06 0.41
C GLN A 235 -18.46 -1.14 0.18
N LEU A 236 -18.82 -2.01 -0.75
CA LEU A 236 -18.05 -3.19 -1.13
C LEU A 236 -17.26 -2.96 -2.43
N GLY A 237 -17.76 -2.07 -3.30
CA GLY A 237 -17.15 -1.77 -4.59
C GLY A 237 -17.77 -0.54 -5.26
N CYS A 238 -17.11 -0.06 -6.30
CA CYS A 238 -17.58 0.99 -7.20
C CYS A 238 -18.29 0.38 -8.41
#